data_AF-A0A318QFW7-F1
#
_entry.id   AF-A0A318QFW7-F1
#
_cell.length_a   1.000
_cell.length_b   1.000
_cell.length_c   1.000
_cell.angle_alpha   90.00
_cell.angle_beta   90.00
_cell.angle_gamma   90.00
#
_symmetry.space_group_name_H-M   'P 1'
#
loop_
_entity.id
_entity.type
_entity.pdbx_description
1 polymer ?
#
loop_
_entity_poly.entity_id
_entity_poly.type
_entity_poly.pdbx_seq_one_letter_code
_entity_poly.pdbx_strand_id
1 'polypeptide(L)'
;MTENLRFPWADLPPARVDETPDDIADQPQPSRGRRGRRPLSAWRGTTQAGQWQWWHLLVHGPGQAVDDFAAAARGPGLVPWPFDGERVEEDMFALAIGDGASEHTRRGLSIEGCRILARQFRDAAETRHARNLMRTDRPCVLDFHALVPVPPAILRLGATHPDAVSWLLRHWGTAEVPRDARRLVGRKAGRRLPGGHRPVVYGFFTPRAEVPEPLVAALRTRWPDMTFVLSRQDMT
;
A
#
# COMPACT_ATOMS: atom_id res chain seq x y z
N MET A 1 -9.27 -1.53 -35.88
CA MET A 1 -8.09 -2.24 -35.34
C MET A 1 -7.75 -1.56 -34.03
N THR A 2 -8.10 -2.19 -32.91
CA THR A 2 -7.97 -1.67 -31.55
C THR A 2 -6.57 -1.95 -31.03
N GLU A 3 -5.69 -0.96 -31.08
CA GLU A 3 -4.41 -1.03 -30.37
C GLU A 3 -4.65 -0.92 -28.86
N ASN A 4 -4.27 -1.98 -28.15
CA ASN A 4 -4.37 -2.08 -26.70
C ASN A 4 -3.42 -1.06 -26.04
N LEU A 5 -3.99 0.00 -25.47
CA LEU A 5 -3.32 0.87 -24.51
C LEU A 5 -2.93 0.04 -23.27
N ARG A 6 -1.68 -0.41 -23.24
CA ARG A 6 -1.10 -1.13 -22.10
C ARG A 6 -0.63 -0.09 -21.08
N PHE A 7 -1.32 -0.02 -19.96
CA PHE A 7 -1.03 0.94 -18.89
C PHE A 7 0.20 0.53 -18.07
N PRO A 8 0.95 1.48 -17.49
CA PRO A 8 2.21 1.24 -16.76
C PRO A 8 2.09 0.44 -15.45
N TRP A 9 0.89 0.05 -15.04
CA TRP A 9 0.62 -0.88 -13.93
C TRP A 9 0.12 -2.26 -14.40
N ALA A 10 0.11 -2.53 -15.71
CA ALA A 10 -0.12 -3.87 -16.24
C ALA A 10 1.01 -4.85 -15.86
N ASP A 11 2.13 -4.34 -15.35
CA ASP A 11 3.26 -5.10 -14.83
C ASP A 11 3.35 -5.01 -13.29
N LEU A 12 2.21 -5.11 -12.60
CA LEU A 12 2.25 -5.54 -11.20
C LEU A 12 2.91 -6.92 -11.17
N PRO A 13 3.88 -7.19 -10.28
CA PRO A 13 4.42 -8.54 -10.16
C PRO A 13 3.25 -9.50 -9.92
N PRO A 14 3.21 -10.66 -10.60
CA PRO A 14 2.16 -11.63 -10.34
C PRO A 14 2.16 -11.92 -8.84
N ALA A 15 0.97 -11.97 -8.24
CA ALA A 15 0.85 -12.53 -6.91
C ALA A 15 1.51 -13.92 -6.96
N ARG A 16 2.57 -14.13 -6.18
CA ARG A 16 3.21 -15.45 -6.12
C ARG A 16 2.15 -16.44 -5.68
N VAL A 17 1.75 -17.28 -6.61
CA VAL A 17 1.04 -18.52 -6.32
C VAL A 17 2.10 -19.40 -5.63
N ASP A 18 1.79 -19.90 -4.44
CA ASP A 18 2.64 -20.89 -3.78
C ASP A 18 2.63 -22.16 -4.62
N GLU A 19 3.74 -22.45 -5.32
CA GLU A 19 3.98 -23.73 -5.97
C GLU A 19 5.29 -24.32 -5.45
N THR A 20 5.17 -25.51 -4.86
CA THR A 20 6.26 -26.43 -4.51
C THR A 20 7.00 -26.94 -5.76
N PRO A 21 8.27 -27.36 -5.63
CA PRO A 21 9.18 -27.55 -6.75
C PRO A 21 9.08 -28.96 -7.35
N ASP A 22 9.24 -29.07 -8.67
CA ASP A 22 10.00 -30.17 -9.30
C ASP A 22 10.46 -29.79 -10.73
N ASP A 23 11.58 -30.40 -11.10
CA ASP A 23 12.52 -30.19 -12.21
C ASP A 23 11.97 -30.03 -13.64
N ILE A 24 12.64 -29.21 -14.48
CA ILE A 24 13.25 -29.59 -15.80
C ILE A 24 14.42 -28.63 -16.14
N ALA A 25 15.53 -29.19 -16.64
CA ALA A 25 16.83 -28.60 -16.98
C ALA A 25 17.01 -28.06 -18.43
N ASP A 26 18.08 -27.25 -18.61
CA ASP A 26 18.94 -26.89 -19.79
C ASP A 26 18.35 -26.21 -21.06
N GLN A 27 18.61 -24.90 -21.34
CA GLN A 27 19.77 -24.20 -22.03
C GLN A 27 19.59 -24.01 -23.57
N PRO A 28 20.25 -23.06 -24.30
CA PRO A 28 21.21 -21.98 -23.96
C PRO A 28 20.93 -20.57 -24.61
N GLN A 29 21.69 -19.54 -24.17
CA GLN A 29 21.78 -18.18 -24.76
C GLN A 29 22.71 -18.11 -26.00
N PRO A 30 22.57 -17.04 -26.82
CA PRO A 30 23.75 -16.32 -27.33
C PRO A 30 23.79 -14.85 -26.90
N SER A 31 25.02 -14.39 -26.67
CA SER A 31 25.42 -13.07 -26.19
C SER A 31 26.15 -12.27 -27.28
N ARG A 32 26.40 -10.97 -26.99
CA ARG A 32 27.19 -9.90 -27.68
C ARG A 32 26.30 -8.84 -28.35
N GLY A 33 26.39 -7.53 -28.08
CA GLY A 33 27.30 -6.71 -27.28
C GLY A 33 26.74 -5.29 -27.10
N ARG A 34 27.26 -4.61 -26.07
CA ARG A 34 26.80 -3.36 -25.40
C ARG A 34 27.55 -2.14 -26.00
N ARG A 35 26.98 -0.95 -26.26
CA ARG A 35 26.89 0.27 -25.40
C ARG A 35 26.38 1.42 -26.31
N GLY A 36 25.61 2.43 -25.89
CA GLY A 36 25.20 2.82 -24.55
C GLY A 36 23.83 3.50 -24.58
N ARG A 37 22.79 2.71 -24.29
CA ARG A 37 21.54 3.23 -23.72
C ARG A 37 21.85 3.64 -22.29
N ARG A 38 21.62 4.91 -21.95
CA ARG A 38 21.48 5.31 -20.55
C ARG A 38 20.33 4.46 -19.97
N PRO A 39 20.55 3.67 -18.91
CA PRO A 39 19.53 2.74 -18.44
C PRO A 39 18.35 3.51 -17.84
N LEU A 40 17.22 2.83 -17.75
CA LEU A 40 16.02 3.25 -17.01
C LEU A 40 16.28 3.62 -15.53
N SER A 41 17.53 3.48 -15.04
CA SER A 41 18.02 4.00 -13.77
C SER A 41 18.02 5.53 -13.66
N ALA A 42 17.86 6.26 -14.78
CA ALA A 42 17.77 7.73 -14.75
C ALA A 42 16.34 8.27 -14.50
N TRP A 43 15.31 7.40 -14.51
CA TRP A 43 13.91 7.78 -14.29
C TRP A 43 13.36 7.47 -12.89
N ARG A 44 14.27 7.15 -11.95
CA ARG A 44 14.04 7.33 -10.52
C ARG A 44 15.30 7.90 -9.89
N GLY A 45 15.36 9.23 -9.78
CA GLY A 45 16.20 9.85 -8.78
C GLY A 45 15.69 9.41 -7.42
N THR A 46 16.33 8.36 -6.88
CA THR A 46 15.93 7.46 -5.78
C THR A 46 15.17 6.19 -6.20
N THR A 47 15.86 5.27 -6.85
CA THR A 47 15.88 3.91 -6.30
C THR A 47 16.53 3.99 -4.91
N GLN A 48 15.82 4.53 -3.92
CA GLN A 48 16.28 4.44 -2.54
C GLN A 48 16.11 2.97 -2.18
N ALA A 49 17.20 2.21 -2.19
CA ALA A 49 17.30 1.08 -1.31
C ALA A 49 16.82 1.56 0.08
N GLY A 50 15.64 1.12 0.51
CA GLY A 50 15.07 1.49 1.81
C GLY A 50 13.99 2.59 1.85
N GLN A 51 13.19 2.88 0.81
CA GLN A 51 12.04 3.80 0.99
C GLN A 51 10.92 3.21 1.88
N TRP A 52 10.87 1.88 2.00
CA TRP A 52 9.90 1.15 2.82
C TRP A 52 10.59 0.55 4.02
N GLN A 53 9.88 0.51 5.14
CA GLN A 53 10.28 -0.20 6.33
C GLN A 53 9.32 -1.36 6.58
N TRP A 54 9.87 -2.57 6.72
CA TRP A 54 9.13 -3.74 7.15
C TRP A 54 9.00 -3.75 8.67
N TRP A 55 7.79 -3.97 9.16
CA TRP A 55 7.47 -4.03 10.58
C TRP A 55 6.84 -5.36 10.94
N HIS A 56 7.17 -5.86 12.13
CA HIS A 56 6.41 -6.90 12.78
C HIS A 56 5.69 -6.32 14.00
N LEU A 57 4.38 -6.53 14.06
CA LEU A 57 3.56 -6.26 15.24
C LEU A 57 3.21 -7.61 15.88
N LEU A 58 3.88 -7.91 16.99
CA LEU A 58 3.51 -9.03 17.87
C LEU A 58 2.39 -8.57 18.79
N VAL A 59 1.30 -9.31 18.77
CA VAL A 59 0.13 -9.14 19.62
C VAL A 59 -0.04 -10.40 20.46
N HIS A 60 -0.18 -10.25 21.77
CA HIS A 60 -0.49 -11.40 22.62
C HIS A 60 -1.34 -11.03 23.83
N GLY A 61 -2.20 -11.96 24.24
CA GLY A 61 -3.14 -11.77 25.34
C GLY A 61 -3.97 -13.03 25.54
N PRO A 62 -5.02 -12.98 26.39
CA PRO A 62 -6.00 -14.06 26.50
C PRO A 62 -6.55 -14.45 25.13
N GLY A 63 -6.75 -15.76 24.89
CA GLY A 63 -7.14 -16.27 23.57
C GLY A 63 -8.37 -15.56 22.97
N GLN A 64 -9.43 -15.37 23.75
CA GLN A 64 -10.63 -14.67 23.29
C GLN A 64 -10.34 -13.22 22.89
N ALA A 65 -9.60 -12.48 23.71
CA ALA A 65 -9.24 -11.09 23.41
C ALA A 65 -8.42 -10.97 22.12
N VAL A 66 -7.56 -11.95 21.84
CA VAL A 66 -6.78 -12.01 20.59
C VAL A 66 -7.71 -12.25 19.38
N ASP A 67 -8.71 -13.10 19.51
CA ASP A 67 -9.69 -13.34 18.45
C ASP A 67 -10.58 -12.11 18.20
N ASP A 68 -11.01 -11.43 19.27
CA ASP A 68 -11.79 -10.20 19.20
C ASP A 68 -10.99 -9.07 18.54
N PHE A 69 -9.71 -8.92 18.90
CA PHE A 69 -8.80 -7.99 18.24
C PHE A 69 -8.64 -8.33 16.76
N ALA A 70 -8.41 -9.60 16.44
CA ALA A 70 -8.24 -10.03 15.05
C ALA A 70 -9.49 -9.79 14.21
N ALA A 71 -10.69 -9.90 14.80
CA ALA A 71 -11.94 -9.53 14.15
C ALA A 71 -12.04 -8.01 13.95
N ALA A 72 -11.74 -7.20 14.97
CA ALA A 72 -11.76 -5.74 14.88
C ALA A 72 -10.71 -5.16 13.93
N ALA A 73 -9.58 -5.84 13.75
CA ALA A 73 -8.52 -5.45 12.83
C ALA A 73 -8.84 -5.72 11.36
N ARG A 74 -9.88 -6.51 11.06
CA ARG A 74 -10.26 -6.80 9.67
C ARG A 74 -11.01 -5.62 9.07
N GLY A 75 -10.64 -5.29 7.84
CA GLY A 75 -11.34 -4.25 7.09
C GLY A 75 -10.92 -4.19 5.62
N PRO A 76 -11.39 -3.19 4.87
CA PRO A 76 -11.03 -2.99 3.47
C PRO A 76 -9.53 -2.77 3.22
N GLY A 77 -8.76 -2.36 4.24
CA GLY A 77 -7.35 -2.03 4.12
C GLY A 77 -7.09 -0.71 3.41
N LEU A 78 -8.11 0.16 3.36
CA LEU A 78 -8.06 1.48 2.75
C LEU A 78 -8.83 2.46 3.62
N VAL A 79 -8.48 3.74 3.49
CA VAL A 79 -9.31 4.83 4.01
C VAL A 79 -10.34 5.20 2.94
N PRO A 80 -11.63 5.32 3.30
CA PRO A 80 -12.68 5.69 2.36
C PRO A 80 -12.68 7.20 2.08
N TRP A 81 -11.57 7.71 1.51
CA TRP A 81 -11.49 9.09 1.06
C TRP A 81 -12.56 9.35 0.00
N PRO A 82 -13.20 10.54 -0.03
CA PRO A 82 -14.05 10.92 -1.13
C PRO A 82 -13.24 10.95 -2.43
N PHE A 83 -13.87 10.55 -3.53
CA PHE A 83 -13.28 10.64 -4.86
C PHE A 83 -13.65 11.98 -5.49
N ASP A 84 -12.64 12.81 -5.74
CA ASP A 84 -12.78 14.07 -6.46
C ASP A 84 -12.34 13.87 -7.91
N GLY A 85 -13.30 13.59 -8.79
CA GLY A 85 -13.05 13.32 -10.20
C GLY A 85 -12.57 14.56 -10.97
N GLU A 86 -13.06 15.75 -10.61
CA GLU A 86 -12.67 17.00 -11.26
C GLU A 86 -11.20 17.29 -11.00
N ARG A 87 -10.76 17.12 -9.74
CA ARG A 87 -9.35 17.28 -9.37
C ARG A 87 -8.45 16.27 -10.07
N VAL A 88 -8.88 15.01 -10.17
CA VAL A 88 -8.13 13.96 -10.88
C VAL A 88 -7.97 14.28 -12.37
N GLU A 89 -9.02 14.79 -13.01
CA GLU A 89 -8.97 15.24 -14.41
C GLU A 89 -7.99 16.42 -14.57
N GLU A 90 -8.09 17.43 -13.70
CA GLU A 90 -7.20 18.59 -13.71
C GLU A 90 -5.73 18.20 -13.53
N ASP A 91 -5.41 17.38 -12.52
CA ASP A 91 -4.05 16.94 -12.22
C ASP A 91 -3.47 16.12 -13.39
N MET A 92 -4.27 15.25 -14.01
CA MET A 92 -3.84 14.50 -15.19
C MET A 92 -3.66 15.36 -16.43
N PHE A 93 -4.53 16.34 -16.64
CA PHE A 93 -4.38 17.31 -17.72
C PHE A 93 -3.09 18.11 -17.54
N ALA A 94 -2.84 18.64 -16.34
CA ALA A 94 -1.63 19.37 -15.99
C ALA A 94 -0.36 18.51 -16.20
N LEU A 95 -0.41 17.23 -15.80
CA LEU A 95 0.68 16.28 -16.04
C LEU A 95 0.91 16.01 -17.53
N ALA A 96 -0.14 15.93 -18.34
CA ALA A 96 -0.06 15.65 -19.77
C ALA A 96 0.48 16.83 -20.59
N ILE A 97 0.21 18.08 -20.18
CA ILE A 97 0.70 19.29 -20.87
C ILE A 97 2.00 19.86 -20.25
N GLY A 98 2.35 19.46 -19.03
CA GLY A 98 3.44 20.04 -18.26
C GLY A 98 4.83 19.57 -18.69
N ASP A 99 5.86 20.22 -18.14
CA ASP A 99 7.26 19.93 -18.46
C ASP A 99 7.76 18.54 -17.99
N GLY A 100 6.96 17.83 -17.22
CA GLY A 100 7.17 16.43 -16.83
C GLY A 100 6.59 15.41 -17.81
N ALA A 101 5.86 15.85 -18.85
CA ALA A 101 5.27 14.96 -19.84
C ALA A 101 6.37 14.15 -20.55
N SER A 102 6.15 12.85 -20.68
CA SER A 102 7.09 11.94 -21.35
C SER A 102 7.38 12.45 -22.76
N GLU A 103 8.57 12.17 -23.32
CA GLU A 103 8.90 12.58 -24.70
C GLU A 103 7.88 12.07 -25.73
N HIS A 104 7.20 10.95 -25.44
CA HIS A 104 6.10 10.40 -26.26
C HIS A 104 4.80 11.22 -26.11
N THR A 105 4.51 11.72 -24.91
CA THR A 105 3.37 12.62 -24.63
C THR A 105 3.61 14.00 -25.25
N ARG A 106 4.83 14.54 -25.13
CA ARG A 106 5.26 15.82 -25.72
C ARG A 106 5.23 15.84 -27.25
N ARG A 107 5.47 14.70 -27.91
CA ARG A 107 5.59 14.62 -29.37
C ARG A 107 4.28 14.29 -30.11
N GLY A 108 3.13 14.13 -29.45
CA GLY A 108 1.96 13.57 -30.14
C GLY A 108 0.56 13.96 -29.69
N LEU A 109 0.37 14.59 -28.53
CA LEU A 109 -0.98 14.93 -28.07
C LEU A 109 -1.27 16.41 -28.28
N SER A 110 -2.34 16.69 -29.04
CA SER A 110 -2.94 18.02 -29.07
C SER A 110 -3.49 18.36 -27.68
N ILE A 111 -3.71 19.64 -27.39
CA ILE A 111 -4.37 20.09 -26.15
C ILE A 111 -5.70 19.36 -25.95
N GLU A 112 -6.46 19.16 -27.03
CA GLU A 112 -7.72 18.42 -26.99
C GLU A 112 -7.49 16.92 -26.70
N GLY A 113 -6.44 16.32 -27.27
CA GLY A 113 -6.01 14.97 -26.93
C GLY A 113 -5.66 14.80 -25.45
N CYS A 114 -4.98 15.78 -24.84
CA CYS A 114 -4.69 15.78 -23.40
C CYS A 114 -5.96 15.84 -22.54
N ARG A 115 -6.96 16.64 -22.94
CA ARG A 115 -8.26 16.69 -22.24
C ARG A 115 -9.03 15.38 -22.34
N ILE A 116 -9.06 14.76 -23.53
CA ILE A 116 -9.69 13.45 -23.72
C ILE A 116 -9.02 12.40 -22.83
N LEU A 117 -7.68 12.38 -22.79
CA LEU A 117 -6.93 11.48 -21.93
C LEU A 117 -7.24 11.70 -20.44
N ALA A 118 -7.31 12.95 -19.99
CA ALA A 118 -7.63 13.28 -18.61
C ALA A 118 -9.04 12.80 -18.21
N ARG A 119 -10.04 13.00 -19.08
CA ARG A 119 -11.40 12.48 -18.87
C ARG A 119 -11.44 10.95 -18.79
N GLN A 120 -10.78 10.27 -19.72
CA GLN A 120 -10.69 8.82 -19.71
C GLN A 120 -10.03 8.30 -18.44
N PHE A 121 -8.99 9.00 -17.95
CA PHE A 121 -8.34 8.65 -16.70
C PHE A 121 -9.26 8.83 -15.51
N ARG A 122 -9.99 9.95 -15.43
CA ARG A 122 -10.99 10.20 -14.39
C ARG A 122 -12.03 9.07 -14.34
N ASP A 123 -12.65 8.73 -15.47
CA ASP A 123 -13.69 7.71 -15.54
C ASP A 123 -13.16 6.33 -15.10
N ALA A 124 -11.94 5.99 -15.52
CA ALA A 124 -11.26 4.77 -15.09
C ALA A 124 -10.92 4.78 -13.59
N ALA A 125 -10.47 5.91 -13.07
CA ALA A 125 -10.12 6.10 -11.66
C ALA A 125 -11.36 6.01 -10.76
N GLU A 126 -12.48 6.61 -11.17
CA GLU A 126 -13.77 6.55 -10.47
C GLU A 126 -14.27 5.10 -10.39
N THR A 127 -14.27 4.40 -11.52
CA THR A 127 -14.65 2.99 -11.60
C THR A 127 -13.78 2.13 -10.67
N ARG A 128 -12.46 2.38 -10.66
CA ARG A 128 -11.53 1.68 -9.77
C ARG A 128 -11.78 2.01 -8.30
N HIS A 129 -12.04 3.27 -7.98
CA HIS A 129 -12.34 3.72 -6.63
C HIS A 129 -13.60 3.02 -6.08
N ALA A 130 -14.70 3.04 -6.85
CA ALA A 130 -15.94 2.36 -6.50
C ALA A 130 -15.74 0.86 -6.27
N ARG A 131 -14.98 0.18 -7.16
CA ARG A 131 -14.65 -1.24 -6.99
C ARG A 131 -13.86 -1.51 -5.71
N ASN A 132 -12.89 -0.66 -5.38
CA ASN A 132 -12.08 -0.85 -4.18
C ASN A 132 -12.92 -0.69 -2.90
N LEU A 133 -13.86 0.26 -2.87
CA LEU A 133 -14.78 0.43 -1.74
C LEU A 133 -15.73 -0.76 -1.56
N MET A 134 -16.16 -1.39 -2.66
CA MET A 134 -17.08 -2.54 -2.63
C MET A 134 -16.39 -3.88 -2.47
N ARG A 135 -15.05 -3.91 -2.41
CA ARG A 135 -14.27 -5.15 -2.40
C ARG A 135 -14.34 -5.84 -1.03
N THR A 136 -15.03 -6.97 -0.97
CA THR A 136 -15.20 -7.80 0.24
C THR A 136 -14.50 -9.17 0.17
N ASP A 137 -13.96 -9.54 -0.99
CA ASP A 137 -13.40 -10.86 -1.27
C ASP A 137 -12.11 -11.16 -0.49
N ARG A 138 -11.32 -10.12 -0.15
CA ARG A 138 -10.07 -10.24 0.60
C ARG A 138 -9.93 -9.09 1.59
N PRO A 139 -10.52 -9.19 2.79
CA PRO A 139 -10.33 -8.18 3.82
C PRO A 139 -8.86 -8.14 4.24
N CYS A 140 -8.33 -6.94 4.37
CA CYS A 140 -7.05 -6.70 5.01
C CYS A 140 -7.09 -7.25 6.44
N VAL A 141 -6.05 -7.98 6.82
CA VAL A 141 -5.96 -8.62 8.15
C VAL A 141 -5.54 -7.66 9.27
N LEU A 142 -5.04 -6.48 8.90
CA LEU A 142 -4.63 -5.41 9.81
C LEU A 142 -4.94 -4.06 9.16
N ASP A 143 -6.19 -3.64 9.25
CA ASP A 143 -6.69 -2.36 8.76
C ASP A 143 -6.60 -1.30 9.85
N PHE A 144 -5.75 -0.29 9.63
CA PHE A 144 -5.59 0.82 10.57
C PHE A 144 -6.86 1.65 10.70
N HIS A 145 -7.66 1.79 9.63
CA HIS A 145 -8.92 2.51 9.67
C HIS A 145 -9.99 1.75 10.46
N ALA A 146 -10.01 0.43 10.41
CA ALA A 146 -10.91 -0.37 11.25
C ALA A 146 -10.57 -0.23 12.75
N LEU A 147 -9.28 -0.16 13.07
CA LEU A 147 -8.79 -0.08 14.46
C LEU A 147 -8.89 1.34 15.05
N VAL A 148 -8.43 2.34 14.29
CA VAL A 148 -8.40 3.76 14.65
C VAL A 148 -9.00 4.55 13.48
N PRO A 149 -10.33 4.71 13.43
CA PRO A 149 -11.02 5.32 12.30
C PRO A 149 -10.65 6.78 12.09
N VAL A 150 -10.48 7.15 10.82
CA VAL A 150 -10.35 8.54 10.39
C VAL A 150 -11.72 9.22 10.55
N PRO A 151 -11.83 10.33 11.30
CA PRO A 151 -13.11 10.99 11.53
C PRO A 151 -13.74 11.52 10.24
N PRO A 152 -15.09 11.55 10.11
CA PRO A 152 -15.77 12.08 8.93
C PRO A 152 -15.38 13.51 8.56
N ALA A 153 -15.06 14.35 9.55
CA ALA A 153 -14.58 15.72 9.29
C ALA A 153 -13.24 15.75 8.55
N ILE A 154 -12.34 14.81 8.85
CA ILE A 154 -11.05 14.68 8.18
C ILE A 154 -11.21 13.98 6.83
N LEU A 155 -12.06 12.94 6.75
CA LEU A 155 -12.34 12.25 5.49
C LEU A 155 -12.78 13.22 4.39
N ARG A 156 -13.67 14.16 4.71
CA ARG A 156 -14.17 15.17 3.75
C ARG A 156 -13.09 16.07 3.16
N LEU A 157 -11.93 16.20 3.80
CA LEU A 157 -10.83 17.02 3.30
C LEU A 157 -10.08 16.33 2.14
N GLY A 158 -10.16 15.00 2.04
CA GLY A 158 -9.43 14.22 1.05
C GLY A 158 -8.02 13.81 1.48
N ALA A 159 -7.45 12.85 0.76
CA ALA A 159 -6.21 12.16 1.14
C ALA A 159 -4.96 13.05 1.17
N THR A 160 -4.93 14.10 0.36
CA THR A 160 -3.75 14.98 0.17
C THR A 160 -3.82 16.26 1.00
N HIS A 161 -4.94 16.51 1.70
CA HIS A 161 -5.10 17.72 2.48
C HIS A 161 -4.11 17.73 3.68
N PRO A 162 -3.42 18.85 3.96
CA PRO A 162 -2.41 18.91 5.02
C PRO A 162 -2.93 18.47 6.40
N ASP A 163 -4.16 18.85 6.75
CA ASP A 163 -4.79 18.43 8.01
C ASP A 163 -5.11 16.93 8.06
N ALA A 164 -5.45 16.32 6.92
CA ALA A 164 -5.67 14.89 6.84
C ALA A 164 -4.35 14.13 7.03
N VAL A 165 -3.29 14.54 6.34
CA VAL A 165 -1.94 14.00 6.54
C VAL A 165 -1.48 14.17 7.99
N SER A 166 -1.68 15.35 8.56
CA SER A 166 -1.33 15.63 9.96
C SER A 166 -2.10 14.77 10.95
N TRP A 167 -3.39 14.50 10.67
CA TRP A 167 -4.18 13.58 11.48
C TRP A 167 -3.62 12.16 11.42
N LEU A 168 -3.32 11.64 10.22
CA LEU A 168 -2.78 10.29 10.04
C LEU A 168 -1.43 10.14 10.75
N LEU A 169 -0.52 11.11 10.58
CA LEU A 169 0.76 11.10 11.27
C LEU A 169 0.60 11.13 12.80
N ARG A 170 -0.35 11.92 13.32
CA ARG A 170 -0.60 12.00 14.76
C ARG A 170 -1.20 10.72 15.34
N HIS A 171 -2.13 10.09 14.64
CA HIS A 171 -2.92 8.99 15.19
C HIS A 171 -2.42 7.61 14.77
N TRP A 172 -1.79 7.52 13.60
CA TRP A 172 -1.23 6.27 13.09
C TRP A 172 0.29 6.26 13.09
N GLY A 173 0.95 7.41 13.01
CA GLY A 173 2.40 7.52 12.82
C GLY A 173 2.85 7.41 11.37
N THR A 174 1.90 7.26 10.45
CA THR A 174 2.14 7.14 9.01
C THR A 174 1.18 8.03 8.24
N ALA A 175 1.61 8.58 7.10
CA ALA A 175 0.76 9.39 6.22
C ALA A 175 -0.06 8.53 5.24
N GLU A 176 0.27 7.25 5.13
CA GLU A 176 -0.41 6.29 4.27
C GLU A 176 -0.87 5.06 5.05
N VAL A 177 -1.85 4.33 4.48
CA VAL A 177 -2.24 3.00 4.97
C VAL A 177 -1.08 2.00 4.80
N PRO A 178 -0.92 1.03 5.72
CA PRO A 178 0.12 0.02 5.63
C PRO A 178 -0.03 -0.81 4.35
N ARG A 179 1.10 -1.17 3.73
CA ARG A 179 1.12 -2.02 2.53
C ARG A 179 1.41 -3.47 2.90
N ASP A 180 0.83 -4.40 2.13
CA ASP A 180 1.03 -5.85 2.27
C ASP A 180 0.87 -6.37 3.71
N ALA A 181 -0.16 -5.86 4.40
CA ALA A 181 -0.50 -6.31 5.73
C ALA A 181 -0.94 -7.79 5.69
N ARG A 182 -0.20 -8.64 6.41
CA ARG A 182 -0.42 -10.08 6.43
C ARG A 182 -0.14 -10.69 7.80
N ARG A 183 -0.78 -11.81 8.10
CA ARG A 183 -0.50 -12.60 9.30
C ARG A 183 0.70 -13.50 9.03
N LEU A 184 1.69 -13.48 9.93
CA LEU A 184 2.89 -14.32 9.83
C LEU A 184 2.68 -15.60 10.64
N VAL A 185 2.16 -16.63 9.97
CA VAL A 185 1.89 -17.94 10.57
C VAL A 185 3.19 -18.60 11.04
N GLY A 186 3.14 -19.31 12.17
CA GLY A 186 4.29 -20.03 12.74
C GLY A 186 5.27 -19.16 13.54
N ARG A 187 5.15 -17.83 13.50
CA ARG A 187 5.94 -16.94 14.37
C ARG A 187 5.43 -17.01 15.82
N LYS A 188 6.37 -17.12 16.76
CA LYS A 188 6.11 -17.22 18.20
C LYS A 188 6.54 -15.93 18.91
N ALA A 189 6.06 -15.72 20.12
CA ALA A 189 6.44 -14.58 20.96
C ALA A 189 7.90 -14.60 21.45
N GLY A 190 8.69 -15.65 21.14
CA GLY A 190 10.08 -15.80 21.59
C GLY A 190 10.24 -16.11 23.08
N ARG A 191 9.16 -16.07 23.87
CA ARG A 191 9.10 -16.44 25.29
C ARG A 191 7.87 -17.28 25.60
N ARG A 192 7.88 -17.96 26.75
CA ARG A 192 6.69 -18.65 27.28
C ARG A 192 5.65 -17.60 27.71
N LEU A 193 4.43 -17.74 27.20
CA LEU A 193 3.31 -16.90 27.59
C LEU A 193 2.56 -17.50 28.79
N PRO A 194 1.78 -16.69 29.55
CA PRO A 194 0.89 -17.21 30.59
C PRO A 194 -0.12 -18.23 30.03
N GLY A 195 -0.67 -19.06 30.92
CA GLY A 195 -1.70 -20.03 30.55
C GLY A 195 -2.91 -19.36 29.89
N GLY A 196 -3.40 -19.94 28.79
CA GLY A 196 -4.54 -19.38 28.04
C GLY A 196 -4.20 -18.19 27.12
N HIS A 197 -2.98 -17.66 27.16
CA HIS A 197 -2.56 -16.59 26.25
C HIS A 197 -2.08 -17.14 24.90
N ARG A 198 -2.31 -16.38 23.83
CA ARG A 198 -1.92 -16.75 22.47
C ARG A 198 -1.20 -15.59 21.78
N PRO A 199 -0.15 -15.86 20.98
CA PRO A 199 0.47 -14.84 20.13
C PRO A 199 -0.10 -14.84 18.72
N VAL A 200 -0.17 -13.65 18.12
CA VAL A 200 -0.35 -13.42 16.68
C VAL A 200 0.70 -12.41 16.25
N VAL A 201 1.31 -12.63 15.08
CA VAL A 201 2.26 -11.67 14.51
C VAL A 201 1.72 -11.20 13.17
N TYR A 202 1.71 -9.89 12.99
CA TYR A 202 1.41 -9.24 11.72
C TYR A 202 2.68 -8.67 11.13
N GLY A 203 2.81 -8.76 9.80
CA GLY A 203 3.83 -8.09 9.03
C GLY A 203 3.18 -7.07 8.11
N PHE A 204 3.78 -5.88 7.99
CA PHE A 204 3.34 -4.84 7.05
C PHE A 204 4.46 -3.84 6.75
N PHE A 205 4.30 -3.09 5.66
CA PHE A 205 5.22 -2.01 5.28
C PHE A 205 4.65 -0.62 5.55
N THR A 206 5.53 0.29 5.95
CA THR A 206 5.27 1.75 6.01
C THR A 206 6.40 2.49 5.29
N PRO A 207 6.21 3.77 4.91
CA PRO A 207 7.34 4.61 4.48
C PRO A 207 8.44 4.61 5.55
N ARG A 208 9.71 4.54 5.15
CA ARG A 208 10.82 4.27 6.09
C ARG A 208 10.97 5.31 7.20
N ALA A 209 10.69 6.58 6.90
CA ALA A 209 10.76 7.65 7.88
C ALA A 209 9.61 7.63 8.89
N GLU A 210 8.59 6.79 8.67
CA GLU A 210 7.34 6.77 9.42
C GLU A 210 7.29 5.54 10.34
N VAL A 211 7.03 5.79 11.62
CA VAL A 211 7.01 4.77 12.67
C VAL A 211 5.59 4.70 13.24
N PRO A 212 4.89 3.56 13.12
CA PRO A 212 3.48 3.44 13.50
C PRO A 212 3.25 3.32 15.02
N GLU A 213 4.13 3.89 15.85
CA GLU A 213 4.03 3.84 17.31
C GLU A 213 2.76 4.54 17.85
N PRO A 214 2.27 5.67 17.28
CA PRO A 214 1.00 6.27 17.71
C PRO A 214 -0.19 5.32 17.59
N LEU A 215 -0.26 4.52 16.51
CA LEU A 215 -1.27 3.47 16.38
C LEU A 215 -1.14 2.47 17.53
N VAL A 216 0.07 1.97 17.78
CA VAL A 216 0.32 0.96 18.80
C VAL A 216 -0.02 1.48 20.20
N ALA A 217 0.25 2.76 20.48
CA ALA A 217 -0.17 3.41 21.72
C ALA A 217 -1.70 3.43 21.86
N ALA A 218 -2.44 3.80 20.81
CA ALA A 218 -3.90 3.77 20.80
C ALA A 218 -4.45 2.34 21.02
N LEU A 219 -3.80 1.33 20.43
CA LEU A 219 -4.17 -0.07 20.63
C LEU A 219 -3.98 -0.53 22.07
N ARG A 220 -2.86 -0.16 22.71
CA ARG A 220 -2.62 -0.46 24.13
C ARG A 220 -3.68 0.16 25.04
N THR A 221 -4.15 1.37 24.73
CA THR A 221 -5.24 2.02 25.48
C THR A 221 -6.59 1.31 25.26
N ARG A 222 -6.90 0.91 24.02
CA ARG A 222 -8.18 0.28 23.67
C ARG A 222 -8.28 -1.18 24.14
N TRP A 223 -7.14 -1.88 24.22
CA TRP A 223 -7.06 -3.31 24.55
C TRP A 223 -6.09 -3.53 25.73
N PRO A 224 -6.49 -3.14 26.96
CA PRO A 224 -5.59 -3.13 28.11
C PRO A 224 -5.11 -4.52 28.55
N ASP A 225 -5.90 -5.57 28.27
CA ASP A 225 -5.55 -6.96 28.60
C ASP A 225 -4.57 -7.60 27.59
N MET A 226 -4.17 -6.83 26.57
CA MET A 226 -3.31 -7.28 25.49
C MET A 226 -1.97 -6.54 25.50
N THR A 227 -0.94 -7.23 25.02
CA THR A 227 0.39 -6.66 24.81
C THR A 227 0.68 -6.51 23.33
N PHE A 228 1.21 -5.35 22.97
CA PHE A 228 1.59 -5.01 21.60
C PHE A 228 3.07 -4.65 21.56
N VAL A 229 3.84 -5.36 20.73
CA VAL A 229 5.27 -5.14 20.54
C VAL A 229 5.51 -4.89 19.06
N LEU A 230 5.91 -3.66 18.74
CA LEU A 230 6.33 -3.27 17.41
C LEU A 230 7.83 -3.48 17.26
N SER A 231 8.26 -4.12 16.19
CA SER A 231 9.68 -4.33 15.90
C SER A 231 9.98 -4.06 14.44
N ARG A 232 11.07 -3.32 14.23
CA ARG A 232 11.61 -3.04 12.91
C ARG A 232 12.34 -4.27 12.38
N GLN A 233 12.17 -4.57 11.10
CA GLN A 233 12.85 -5.69 10.45
C GLN A 233 13.63 -5.17 9.25
N ASP A 234 14.92 -5.50 9.20
CA ASP A 234 15.75 -5.11 8.06
C ASP A 234 15.48 -6.07 6.90
N MET A 235 15.32 -5.51 5.70
CA MET A 235 15.22 -6.30 4.48
C MET A 235 16.65 -6.66 4.05
N THR A 236 17.17 -7.79 4.54
CA THR A 236 18.37 -8.44 4.01
C THR A 236 18.12 -9.06 2.64
#